data_AF-A0A173G7R6-F1
#
_entry.id   AF-A0A173G7R6-F1
#
_cell.length_a   1.000
_cell.length_b   1.000
_cell.length_c   1.000
_cell.angle_alpha   90.00
_cell.angle_beta   90.00
_cell.angle_gamma   90.00
#
_symmetry.space_group_name_H-M   'P 1'
#
loop_
_entity.id
_entity.type
_entity.pdbx_description
1 polymer ?
#
loop_
_entity_poly.entity_id
_entity_poly.type
_entity_poly.pdbx_seq_one_letter_code
_entity_poly.pdbx_strand_id
1 'polypeptide(L)' 'GAAFWQTIAGEHGLDGDGHYNGTSDLQLERLNVYFTHASGDKYVPRAVLVDLEPGTLDAVRAGPFGKLFRPDNFVFGQS' A
#
# COMPACT_ATOMS: atom_id res chain seq x y z
N GLY A 1 4.49 -3.75 -9.75
CA GLY A 1 3.54 -3.13 -8.81
C GLY A 1 4.11 -3.05 -7.40
N ALA A 2 4.29 -4.19 -6.73
CA ALA A 2 4.70 -4.23 -5.33
C ALA A 2 5.99 -3.45 -5.01
N ALA A 3 7.06 -3.64 -5.78
CA ALA A 3 8.33 -2.93 -5.56
C ALA A 3 8.19 -1.39 -5.60
N PHE A 4 7.37 -0.85 -6.52
CA PHE A 4 7.10 0.59 -6.58
C PHE A 4 6.46 1.10 -5.29
N TRP A 5 5.44 0.39 -4.79
CA TRP A 5 4.76 0.76 -3.55
C TRP A 5 5.65 0.64 -2.31
N GLN A 6 6.58 -0.32 -2.30
CA GLN A 6 7.59 -0.46 -1.24
C GLN A 6 8.55 0.72 -1.24
N THR A 7 9.05 1.12 -2.41
CA THR A 7 9.97 2.26 -2.54
C THR A 7 9.28 3.55 -2.11
N ILE A 8 8.11 3.86 -2.66
CA ILE A 8 7.41 5.13 -2.38
C ILE A 8 6.97 5.21 -0.91
N ALA A 9 6.52 4.08 -0.31
CA ALA A 9 6.19 4.03 1.11
C ALA A 9 7.43 4.29 1.98
N GLY A 10 8.57 3.67 1.65
CA GLY A 10 9.83 3.88 2.36
C GLY A 10 10.36 5.33 2.26
N GLU A 11 10.27 5.95 1.09
CA GLU A 11 10.64 7.37 0.89
C GLU A 11 9.81 8.29 1.78
N HIS A 12 8.52 8.00 1.90
CA HIS A 12 7.56 8.71 2.75
C HIS A 12 7.56 8.28 4.22
N GLY A 13 8.46 7.37 4.63
CA GLY A 13 8.57 6.91 6.02
C GLY A 13 7.40 6.07 6.51
N LEU A 14 6.65 5.45 5.59
CA LEU A 14 5.56 4.53 5.91
C LEU A 14 6.09 3.10 6.09
N ASP A 15 5.58 2.40 7.11
CA ASP A 15 5.88 0.99 7.33
C ASP A 15 5.00 0.06 6.46
N GLY A 16 5.18 -1.25 6.62
CA GLY A 16 4.41 -2.28 5.92
C GLY A 16 2.91 -2.31 6.24
N ASP A 17 2.51 -1.64 7.33
CA ASP A 17 1.13 -1.50 7.78
C ASP A 17 0.52 -0.15 7.38
N GLY A 18 1.32 0.78 6.86
CA GLY A 18 0.91 2.12 6.43
C GLY A 18 1.00 3.18 7.53
N HIS A 19 1.68 2.93 8.64
CA HIS A 19 1.88 3.95 9.68
C HIS A 19 3.14 4.76 9.41
N TYR A 20 3.05 6.06 9.69
CA TYR A 20 4.17 6.97 9.54
C TYR A 20 5.15 6.80 10.71
N ASN A 21 6.39 6.46 10.39
CA ASN A 21 7.52 6.35 11.32
C ASN A 21 8.71 7.22 10.85
N GLY A 22 8.44 8.20 9.98
CA GLY A 22 9.44 9.12 9.44
C GLY A 22 9.92 10.15 10.47
N THR A 23 10.95 10.88 10.11
CA THR A 23 11.62 11.86 11.00
C THR A 23 11.61 13.28 10.44
N SER A 24 11.07 13.48 9.23
CA SER A 24 11.12 14.76 8.52
C SER A 24 9.76 15.14 7.95
N ASP A 25 9.34 16.39 8.17
CA ASP A 25 8.08 16.93 7.64
C ASP A 25 8.01 16.87 6.11
N LEU A 26 9.17 16.89 5.42
CA LEU A 26 9.25 16.71 3.98
C LEU A 26 8.64 15.38 3.52
N GLN A 27 8.72 14.34 4.35
CA GLN A 27 8.16 13.02 4.03
C GLN A 27 6.63 13.04 4.07
N LEU A 28 6.01 13.97 4.81
CA LEU A 28 4.56 14.14 4.85
C LEU A 28 4.04 14.99 3.69
N GLU A 29 4.91 15.75 3.03
CA GLU A 29 4.52 16.58 1.91
C GLU A 29 3.97 15.75 0.75
N ARG A 30 2.81 16.17 0.23
CA ARG A 30 2.16 15.59 -0.96
C ARG A 30 1.89 14.09 -0.89
N LEU A 31 1.95 13.51 0.32
CA LEU A 31 1.69 12.09 0.54
C LEU A 31 0.27 11.69 0.10
N ASN A 32 -0.66 12.65 0.12
CA ASN A 32 -2.03 12.53 -0.38
C ASN A 32 -2.16 12.24 -1.89
N VAL A 33 -1.09 12.45 -2.67
CA VAL A 33 -1.06 12.15 -4.12
C VAL A 33 -1.17 10.64 -4.35
N TYR A 34 -0.39 9.86 -3.60
CA TYR A 34 -0.35 8.39 -3.75
C TYR A 34 -1.16 7.65 -2.67
N PHE A 35 -1.35 8.27 -1.50
CA PHE A 35 -2.01 7.64 -0.37
C PHE A 35 -3.28 8.38 0.06
N THR A 36 -4.18 7.65 0.70
CA THR A 36 -5.32 8.21 1.43
C THR A 36 -5.04 8.04 2.91
N HIS A 37 -5.15 9.13 3.69
CA HIS A 37 -5.14 9.07 5.15
C HIS A 37 -6.49 8.51 5.63
N ALA A 38 -6.43 7.38 6.33
CA ALA A 38 -7.57 6.68 6.89
C ALA A 38 -7.59 6.85 8.42
N SER A 39 -8.65 6.35 9.05
CA SER A 39 -8.76 6.31 10.51
C SER A 39 -7.56 5.60 11.16
N GLY A 40 -7.10 6.12 12.29
CA GLY A 40 -5.97 5.53 13.04
C GLY A 40 -4.60 5.87 12.47
N ASP A 41 -4.46 7.00 11.78
CA ASP A 41 -3.21 7.47 11.18
C ASP A 41 -2.55 6.47 10.21
N LYS A 42 -3.40 5.66 9.58
CA LYS A 42 -2.99 4.71 8.55
C LYS A 42 -3.11 5.33 7.16
N TYR A 43 -2.03 5.23 6.40
CA TYR A 43 -1.97 5.65 5.00
C TYR A 43 -2.13 4.45 4.08
N VAL A 44 -3.12 4.53 3.18
CA VAL A 44 -3.48 3.44 2.27
C VAL A 44 -3.22 3.85 0.81
N PRO A 45 -2.54 3.02 0.00
CA PRO A 45 -2.31 3.28 -1.42
C PRO A 45 -3.60 3.51 -2.20
N ARG A 46 -3.61 4.54 -3.06
CA ARG A 46 -4.62 4.76 -4.09
C ARG A 46 -4.29 3.88 -5.30
N ALA A 47 -4.49 2.56 -5.14
CA ALA A 47 -4.18 1.56 -6.15
C ALA A 47 -5.30 0.55 -6.29
N VAL A 48 -5.51 0.06 -7.51
CA VAL A 48 -6.33 -1.13 -7.80
C VAL A 48 -5.40 -2.21 -8.31
N LEU A 49 -5.46 -3.39 -7.71
CA LEU A 49 -4.69 -4.56 -8.12
C LEU A 49 -5.63 -5.49 -8.86
N VAL A 50 -5.30 -5.76 -10.12
CA VAL A 50 -6.12 -6.57 -11.03
C VAL A 50 -5.31 -7.79 -11.42
N ASP A 51 -5.85 -8.99 -11.18
CA ASP A 51 -5.29 -10.25 -11.65
C ASP A 51 -6.41 -11.20 -12.09
N LEU A 52 -6.14 -12.05 -13.07
CA LEU A 52 -7.05 -13.13 -13.49
C LEU A 52 -6.72 -14.45 -12.78
N GLU A 53 -5.58 -14.53 -12.07
CA GLU A 53 -5.16 -15.69 -11.30
C GLU A 53 -5.28 -15.42 -9.78
N PRO A 54 -6.09 -16.21 -9.05
CA PRO A 54 -6.26 -16.00 -7.60
C PRO A 54 -4.97 -16.10 -6.78
N GLY A 55 -3.98 -16.88 -7.27
CA GLY A 55 -2.77 -17.22 -6.53
C GLY A 55 -1.79 -16.07 -6.31
N THR A 56 -1.74 -15.08 -7.22
CA THR A 56 -0.82 -13.93 -7.10
C THR A 56 -1.18 -13.02 -5.93
N LEU A 57 -2.47 -12.98 -5.55
CA LEU A 57 -2.95 -12.16 -4.44
C LEU A 57 -2.39 -12.62 -3.10
N ASP A 58 -2.29 -13.93 -2.89
CA ASP A 58 -1.72 -14.49 -1.66
C ASP A 58 -0.24 -14.14 -1.52
N ALA A 59 0.50 -14.09 -2.63
CA ALA A 59 1.90 -13.66 -2.63
C ALA A 59 2.07 -12.19 -2.24
N VAL A 60 1.19 -11.30 -2.71
CA VAL A 60 1.22 -9.87 -2.33
C VAL A 60 0.84 -9.71 -0.85
N ARG A 61 -0.18 -10.42 -0.37
CA ARG A 61 -0.64 -10.38 1.02
C ARG A 61 0.35 -10.98 2.01
N ALA A 62 1.10 -12.00 1.60
CA ALA A 62 2.17 -12.61 2.40
C ALA A 62 3.46 -11.77 2.41
N GLY A 63 3.58 -10.78 1.52
CA GLY A 63 4.73 -9.89 1.47
C GLY A 63 4.79 -8.89 2.64
N PRO A 64 5.96 -8.25 2.85
CA PRO A 64 6.18 -7.31 3.95
C PRO A 64 5.25 -6.08 3.94
N PHE A 65 4.64 -5.77 2.78
CA PHE A 65 3.67 -4.68 2.61
C PHE A 65 2.26 -5.21 2.28
N GLY A 66 1.98 -6.48 2.56
CA GLY A 66 0.69 -7.09 2.25
C GLY A 66 -0.49 -6.46 2.99
N LYS A 67 -0.23 -5.86 4.16
CA LYS A 67 -1.23 -5.16 4.99
C LYS A 67 -1.40 -3.68 4.63
N LEU A 68 -0.56 -3.15 3.74
CA LEU A 68 -0.63 -1.78 3.25
C LEU A 68 -1.87 -1.59 2.36
N PHE A 69 -2.21 -2.60 1.56
CA PHE A 69 -3.35 -2.58 0.64
C PHE A 69 -4.65 -2.99 1.33
N ARG A 70 -5.75 -2.31 1.00
CA ARG A 70 -7.09 -2.74 1.45
C ARG A 70 -7.54 -3.98 0.67
N PRO A 71 -8.20 -4.95 1.32
CA PRO A 71 -8.83 -6.08 0.64
C PRO A 71 -9.78 -5.65 -0.50
N ASP A 72 -10.45 -4.50 -0.35
CA ASP A 72 -11.39 -3.97 -1.34
C ASP A 72 -10.71 -3.45 -2.62
N ASN A 73 -9.39 -3.25 -2.60
CA ASN A 73 -8.63 -2.77 -3.75
C ASN A 73 -8.25 -3.89 -4.73
N PHE A 74 -8.58 -5.14 -4.40
CA PHE A 74 -8.26 -6.31 -5.21
C PHE A 74 -9.46 -6.71 -6.07
N VAL A 75 -9.24 -6.75 -7.38
CA VAL A 75 -10.22 -7.24 -8.35
C VAL A 75 -9.65 -8.50 -8.97
N PHE A 76 -10.40 -9.61 -8.86
CA PHE A 76 -9.99 -10.88 -9.44
C PHE A 76 -11.10 -11.50 -10.28
N GLY A 77 -10.68 -12.24 -11.31
CA GLY A 77 -11.58 -13.11 -12.07
C GLY A 77 -11.99 -14.33 -11.25
N GLN A 78 -13.26 -14.72 -11.35
CA GLN A 78 -13.68 -16.08 -11.02
C GLN A 78 -13.80 -16.84 -12.34
N SER A 79 -12.97 -17.86 -12.53
CA SER A 79 -13.17 -18.89 -13.55
C SER A 79 -14.06 -20.01 -13.03
#